data_AF-A0A2S7F992-F1
#
_entry.id   AF-A0A2S7F992-F1
#
_cell.length_a   1.000
_cell.length_b   1.000
_cell.length_c   1.000
_cell.angle_alpha   90.00
_cell.angle_beta   90.00
_cell.angle_gamma   90.00
#
_symmetry.space_group_name_H-M   'P 1'
#
loop_
_entity.id
_entity.type
_entity.pdbx_description
1 polymer ?
#
loop_
_entity_poly.entity_id
_entity_poly.type
_entity_poly.pdbx_seq_one_letter_code
_entity_poly.pdbx_strand_id
1 'polypeptide(L)'
;MGELSRGYLNADERNVYMVAKSFIELLSGRKSFNGKLEVKEEVWEQWLKRGMITPDMKANLKKSRTYLRKFIIELEENLDEEQLKRLNKMFASFEYRLIDDYTVKKLMRDITDKQKYVSMKRELFQELVVEVSELRCVGCKKCDYDNCEIYHALDDVNMAFVSEEENCPYACDLNKMTDEEFKKVSELKNKLKNKNIFFKDGGIKSE
;
A
#
# COMPACT_ATOMS: atom_id res chain seq x y z
N MET A 1 -10.89 -5.79 -36.98
CA MET A 1 -10.55 -5.42 -35.60
C MET A 1 -9.74 -4.13 -35.69
N GLY A 2 -10.12 -3.10 -34.94
CA GLY A 2 -9.35 -1.85 -34.92
C GLY A 2 -8.15 -2.01 -34.00
N GLU A 3 -6.99 -1.49 -34.39
CA GLU A 3 -5.82 -1.45 -33.52
C GLU A 3 -6.10 -0.57 -32.31
N LEU A 4 -5.98 -1.13 -31.09
CA LEU A 4 -6.01 -0.33 -29.88
C LEU A 4 -4.75 0.55 -29.82
N SER A 5 -4.90 1.75 -29.28
CA SER A 5 -3.80 2.70 -29.15
C SER A 5 -2.76 2.32 -28.08
N ARG A 6 -3.05 1.32 -27.24
CA ARG A 6 -2.18 0.86 -26.14
C ARG A 6 -2.47 -0.59 -25.72
N GLY A 7 -1.45 -1.30 -25.25
CA GLY A 7 -1.51 -2.67 -24.72
C GLY A 7 -1.69 -2.78 -23.19
N TYR A 8 -2.14 -1.73 -22.51
CA TYR A 8 -2.28 -1.72 -21.04
C TYR A 8 -3.56 -1.00 -20.57
N LEU A 9 -4.01 -1.35 -19.36
CA LEU A 9 -5.13 -0.71 -18.67
C LEU A 9 -4.66 0.24 -17.58
N ASN A 10 -5.29 1.42 -17.51
CA ASN A 10 -5.18 2.31 -16.36
C ASN A 10 -5.95 1.75 -15.14
N ALA A 11 -5.95 2.48 -14.02
CA ALA A 11 -6.57 2.01 -12.78
C ALA A 11 -8.09 1.78 -12.90
N ASP A 12 -8.81 2.70 -13.53
CA ASP A 12 -10.27 2.63 -13.66
C ASP A 12 -10.69 1.53 -14.65
N GLU A 13 -10.01 1.43 -15.79
CA GLU A 13 -10.22 0.38 -16.79
C GLU A 13 -9.96 -1.00 -16.19
N ARG A 14 -8.92 -1.12 -15.38
CA ARG A 14 -8.62 -2.33 -14.62
C ARG A 14 -9.74 -2.66 -13.65
N ASN A 15 -10.26 -1.69 -12.90
CA ASN A 15 -11.37 -1.92 -11.99
C ASN A 15 -12.62 -2.42 -12.75
N VAL A 16 -12.95 -1.80 -13.89
CA VAL A 16 -14.06 -2.25 -14.76
C VAL A 16 -13.84 -3.69 -15.23
N TYR A 17 -12.63 -4.02 -15.70
CA TYR A 17 -12.26 -5.38 -16.10
C TYR A 17 -12.46 -6.38 -14.95
N MET A 18 -11.96 -6.07 -13.76
CA MET A 18 -12.03 -6.96 -12.58
C MET A 18 -13.49 -7.19 -12.14
N VAL A 19 -14.32 -6.15 -12.16
CA VAL A 19 -15.75 -6.23 -11.86
C VAL A 19 -16.48 -7.04 -12.92
N ALA A 20 -16.27 -6.75 -14.21
CA ALA A 20 -16.90 -7.46 -15.31
C ALA A 20 -16.57 -8.95 -15.31
N LYS A 21 -15.29 -9.31 -15.17
CA LYS A 21 -14.84 -10.70 -15.11
C LYS A 21 -15.39 -11.40 -13.86
N SER A 22 -15.43 -10.72 -12.72
CA SER A 22 -16.06 -11.27 -11.50
C SER A 22 -17.56 -11.48 -11.65
N PHE A 23 -18.25 -10.57 -12.34
CA PHE A 23 -19.68 -10.69 -12.61
C PHE A 23 -20.00 -11.88 -13.53
N ILE A 24 -19.16 -12.15 -14.54
CA ILE A 24 -19.27 -13.37 -15.36
C ILE A 24 -19.15 -14.63 -14.48
N GLU A 25 -18.18 -14.65 -13.57
CA GLU A 25 -17.98 -15.78 -12.65
C GLU A 25 -19.16 -15.94 -11.67
N LEU A 26 -19.70 -14.84 -11.16
CA LEU A 26 -20.91 -14.83 -10.32
C LEU A 26 -22.11 -15.41 -11.09
N LEU A 27 -22.37 -14.92 -12.30
CA LEU A 27 -23.46 -15.41 -13.15
C LEU A 27 -23.33 -16.89 -13.52
N SER A 28 -22.10 -17.36 -13.70
CA SER A 28 -21.79 -18.77 -13.99
C SER A 28 -21.87 -19.66 -12.75
N GLY A 29 -22.11 -19.09 -11.58
CA GLY A 29 -22.13 -19.83 -10.31
C GLY A 29 -20.73 -20.30 -9.87
N ARG A 30 -19.65 -19.68 -10.34
CA ARG A 30 -18.27 -20.04 -9.96
C ARG A 30 -17.74 -19.21 -8.80
N LYS A 31 -18.35 -18.07 -8.53
CA LYS A 31 -18.09 -17.21 -7.36
C LYS A 31 -19.40 -16.88 -6.64
N SER A 32 -19.31 -16.50 -5.37
CA SER A 32 -20.41 -15.91 -4.59
C SER A 32 -19.92 -14.64 -3.89
N PHE A 33 -20.83 -13.75 -3.53
CA PHE A 33 -20.49 -12.51 -2.80
C PHE A 33 -19.92 -12.76 -1.40
N ASN A 34 -20.13 -13.96 -0.84
CA ASN A 34 -19.76 -14.30 0.53
C ASN A 34 -18.55 -15.25 0.61
N GLY A 35 -17.85 -15.49 -0.51
CA GLY A 35 -16.69 -16.39 -0.57
C GLY A 35 -16.98 -17.88 -0.31
N LYS A 36 -18.21 -18.23 0.10
CA LYS A 36 -18.65 -19.61 0.23
C LYS A 36 -18.87 -20.19 -1.17
N LEU A 37 -18.06 -21.19 -1.49
CA LEU A 37 -18.03 -21.92 -2.75
C LEU A 37 -19.19 -22.94 -2.78
N GLU A 38 -20.42 -22.43 -2.77
CA GLU A 38 -21.63 -23.26 -2.88
C GLU A 38 -22.50 -22.78 -4.03
N VAL A 39 -21.99 -22.87 -5.25
CA VAL A 39 -22.89 -22.77 -6.41
C VAL A 39 -22.44 -23.78 -7.46
N LYS A 40 -23.30 -24.76 -7.73
CA LYS A 40 -23.08 -25.82 -8.75
C LYS A 40 -23.86 -25.54 -10.05
N GLU A 41 -24.61 -24.45 -10.10
CA GLU A 41 -25.59 -24.16 -11.15
C GLU A 41 -25.60 -22.66 -11.50
N GLU A 42 -25.78 -22.34 -12.77
CA GLU A 42 -25.82 -20.96 -13.27
C GLU A 42 -26.96 -20.16 -12.61
N VAL A 43 -26.74 -18.87 -12.36
CA VAL A 43 -27.67 -18.03 -11.57
C VAL A 43 -29.08 -17.99 -12.15
N TRP A 44 -29.21 -17.92 -13.47
CA TRP A 44 -30.53 -17.90 -14.11
C TRP A 44 -31.30 -19.21 -13.96
N GLU A 45 -30.63 -20.37 -13.88
CA GLU A 45 -31.33 -21.63 -13.68
C GLU A 45 -31.93 -21.69 -12.27
N GLN A 46 -31.16 -21.22 -11.27
CA GLN A 46 -31.66 -21.10 -9.89
C GLN A 46 -32.82 -20.12 -9.79
N TRP A 47 -32.69 -18.95 -10.40
CA TRP A 47 -33.72 -17.91 -10.34
C TRP A 47 -34.99 -18.33 -11.09
N LEU A 48 -34.86 -19.04 -12.20
CA LEU A 48 -36.01 -19.59 -12.93
C LEU A 48 -36.74 -20.64 -12.08
N LYS A 49 -36.01 -21.58 -11.46
CA LYS A 49 -36.59 -22.59 -10.55
C LYS A 49 -37.32 -21.98 -9.36
N ARG A 50 -36.84 -20.83 -8.86
CA ARG A 50 -37.44 -20.08 -7.75
C ARG A 50 -38.59 -19.15 -8.18
N GLY A 51 -38.92 -19.09 -9.47
CA GLY A 51 -39.95 -18.19 -10.00
C GLY A 51 -39.58 -16.71 -9.94
N MET A 52 -38.29 -16.37 -9.82
CA MET A 52 -37.82 -14.98 -9.71
C MET A 52 -37.65 -14.28 -11.06
N ILE A 53 -37.54 -15.05 -12.15
CA ILE A 53 -37.36 -14.55 -13.51
C ILE A 53 -38.23 -15.32 -14.51
N THR A 54 -38.58 -14.67 -15.62
CA THR A 54 -39.25 -15.32 -16.76
C THR A 54 -38.23 -15.98 -17.71
N PRO A 55 -38.69 -16.86 -18.62
CA PRO A 55 -37.83 -17.41 -19.68
C PRO A 55 -37.16 -16.34 -20.54
N ASP A 56 -37.86 -15.24 -20.84
CA ASP A 56 -37.30 -14.12 -21.61
C ASP A 56 -36.20 -13.38 -20.83
N MET A 57 -36.41 -13.15 -19.52
CA MET A 57 -35.39 -12.57 -18.65
C MET A 57 -34.15 -13.47 -18.57
N LYS A 58 -34.33 -14.80 -18.51
CA LYS A 58 -33.22 -15.77 -18.60
C LYS A 58 -32.46 -15.63 -19.93
N ALA A 59 -33.16 -15.55 -21.06
CA ALA A 59 -32.54 -15.38 -22.37
C ALA A 59 -31.71 -14.08 -22.43
N ASN A 60 -32.25 -12.98 -21.92
CA ASN A 60 -31.55 -11.70 -21.85
C ASN A 60 -30.31 -11.75 -20.95
N LEU A 61 -30.39 -12.41 -19.79
CA LEU A 61 -29.26 -12.54 -18.88
C LEU A 61 -28.13 -13.40 -19.47
N LYS A 62 -28.47 -14.49 -20.16
CA LYS A 62 -27.51 -15.30 -20.91
C LYS A 62 -26.84 -14.50 -22.02
N LYS A 63 -27.62 -13.73 -22.78
CA LYS A 63 -27.12 -12.86 -23.84
C LYS A 63 -26.13 -11.83 -23.29
N SER A 64 -26.46 -11.18 -22.19
CA SER A 64 -25.58 -10.23 -21.48
C SER A 64 -24.24 -10.87 -21.10
N ARG A 65 -24.25 -12.05 -20.45
CA ARG A 65 -23.02 -12.81 -20.14
C ARG A 65 -22.19 -13.07 -21.39
N THR A 66 -22.83 -13.51 -22.48
CA THR A 66 -22.12 -13.84 -23.73
C THR A 66 -21.40 -12.64 -24.32
N TYR A 67 -22.06 -11.49 -24.44
CA TYR A 67 -21.42 -10.29 -24.98
C TYR A 67 -20.35 -9.73 -24.05
N LEU A 68 -20.58 -9.76 -22.74
CA LEU A 68 -19.57 -9.34 -21.77
C LEU A 68 -18.33 -10.23 -21.82
N ARG A 69 -18.51 -11.55 -21.99
CA ARG A 69 -17.40 -12.50 -22.16
C ARG A 69 -16.63 -12.24 -23.45
N LYS A 70 -17.31 -11.96 -24.57
CA LYS A 70 -16.66 -11.61 -25.83
C LYS A 70 -15.79 -10.36 -25.67
N PHE A 71 -16.34 -9.31 -25.06
CA PHE A 71 -15.59 -8.10 -24.75
C PHE A 71 -14.34 -8.38 -23.92
N ILE A 72 -14.43 -9.21 -22.87
CA ILE A 72 -13.27 -9.56 -22.04
C ILE A 72 -12.21 -10.32 -22.84
N ILE A 73 -12.61 -11.28 -23.68
CA ILE A 73 -11.67 -12.04 -24.51
C ILE A 73 -10.95 -11.11 -25.48
N GLU A 74 -11.70 -10.30 -26.22
CA GLU A 74 -11.13 -9.33 -27.16
C GLU A 74 -10.21 -8.34 -26.43
N LEU A 75 -10.57 -7.89 -25.23
CA LEU A 75 -9.71 -7.02 -24.44
C LEU A 75 -8.40 -7.72 -24.04
N GLU A 76 -8.47 -8.95 -23.53
CA GLU A 76 -7.29 -9.73 -23.14
C GLU A 76 -6.35 -10.03 -24.30
N GLU A 77 -6.89 -10.27 -25.51
CA GLU A 77 -6.12 -10.46 -26.74
C GLU A 77 -5.34 -9.22 -27.18
N ASN A 78 -5.75 -8.03 -26.75
CA ASN A 78 -5.08 -6.77 -27.09
C ASN A 78 -4.16 -6.24 -25.98
N LEU A 79 -4.02 -6.94 -24.85
CA LEU A 79 -3.11 -6.55 -23.78
C LEU A 79 -1.73 -7.18 -23.95
N ASP A 80 -0.70 -6.45 -23.50
CA ASP A 80 0.66 -6.98 -23.41
C ASP A 80 0.67 -8.20 -22.48
N GLU A 81 1.46 -9.23 -22.82
CA GLU A 81 1.50 -10.49 -22.07
C GLU A 81 1.82 -10.27 -20.58
N GLU A 82 2.70 -9.32 -20.27
CA GLU A 82 3.05 -8.99 -18.89
C GLU A 82 1.87 -8.36 -18.13
N GLN A 83 1.10 -7.48 -18.77
CA GLN A 83 -0.09 -6.87 -18.19
C GLN A 83 -1.17 -7.92 -17.94
N LEU A 84 -1.41 -8.81 -18.91
CA LEU A 84 -2.37 -9.89 -18.78
C LEU A 84 -1.98 -10.85 -17.64
N LYS A 85 -0.69 -11.19 -17.51
CA LYS A 85 -0.18 -12.04 -16.42
C LYS A 85 -0.39 -11.37 -15.05
N ARG A 86 -0.13 -10.06 -14.94
CA ARG A 86 -0.39 -9.29 -13.72
C ARG A 86 -1.88 -9.27 -13.39
N LEU A 87 -2.76 -9.03 -14.37
CA LEU A 87 -4.21 -9.02 -14.20
C LEU A 87 -4.75 -10.37 -13.74
N ASN A 88 -4.31 -11.47 -14.36
CA ASN A 88 -4.73 -12.81 -13.97
C ASN A 88 -4.28 -13.15 -12.54
N LYS A 89 -3.07 -12.74 -12.14
CA LYS A 89 -2.61 -12.89 -10.76
C LYS A 89 -3.48 -12.10 -9.78
N MET A 90 -3.81 -10.85 -10.11
CA MET A 90 -4.71 -10.03 -9.29
C MET A 90 -6.10 -10.65 -9.21
N PHE A 91 -6.63 -11.16 -10.31
CA PHE A 91 -7.98 -11.74 -10.39
C PHE A 91 -8.12 -13.03 -9.57
N ALA A 92 -7.06 -13.82 -9.47
CA ALA A 92 -7.04 -15.04 -8.66
C ALA A 92 -7.33 -14.76 -7.18
N SER A 93 -6.83 -13.65 -6.64
CA SER A 93 -7.10 -13.21 -5.26
C SER A 93 -8.22 -12.19 -5.12
N PHE A 94 -8.86 -11.80 -6.23
CA PHE A 94 -9.91 -10.78 -6.21
C PHE A 94 -11.26 -11.38 -5.86
N GLU A 95 -11.83 -10.86 -4.77
CA GLU A 95 -13.20 -11.14 -4.36
C GLU A 95 -14.05 -9.87 -4.48
N TYR A 96 -15.08 -9.95 -5.33
CA TYR A 96 -16.06 -8.89 -5.43
C TYR A 96 -17.12 -9.07 -4.34
N ARG A 97 -17.14 -8.16 -3.37
CA ARG A 97 -18.07 -8.16 -2.23
C ARG A 97 -18.92 -6.90 -2.25
N LEU A 98 -20.19 -7.05 -1.89
CA LEU A 98 -21.07 -5.91 -1.62
C LEU A 98 -21.01 -5.62 -0.12
N ILE A 99 -20.54 -4.43 0.23
CA ILE A 99 -20.42 -3.96 1.61
C ILE A 99 -21.22 -2.67 1.72
N ASP A 100 -22.03 -2.53 2.77
CA ASP A 100 -22.77 -1.31 3.03
C ASP A 100 -21.84 -0.18 3.50
N ASP A 101 -22.27 1.06 3.26
CA ASP A 101 -21.48 2.26 3.56
C ASP A 101 -21.14 2.39 5.05
N TYR A 102 -22.02 1.94 5.94
CA TYR A 102 -21.76 1.97 7.39
C TYR A 102 -20.60 1.03 7.75
N THR A 103 -20.60 -0.20 7.23
CA THR A 103 -19.51 -1.15 7.44
C THR A 103 -18.19 -0.66 6.87
N VAL A 104 -18.19 -0.04 5.67
CA VAL A 104 -16.98 0.58 5.10
C VAL A 104 -16.46 1.70 6.00
N LYS A 105 -17.32 2.62 6.43
CA LYS A 105 -16.95 3.73 7.32
C LYS A 105 -16.42 3.23 8.67
N LYS A 106 -17.03 2.18 9.23
CA LYS A 106 -16.55 1.54 10.44
C LYS A 106 -15.18 0.90 10.24
N LEU A 107 -14.97 0.17 9.14
CA LEU A 107 -13.68 -0.44 8.81
C LEU A 107 -12.59 0.63 8.63
N MET A 108 -12.87 1.69 7.88
CA MET A 108 -11.91 2.78 7.66
C MET A 108 -11.61 3.54 8.95
N ARG A 109 -12.60 3.73 9.81
CA ARG A 109 -12.41 4.27 11.16
C ARG A 109 -11.55 3.35 12.01
N ASP A 110 -11.87 2.06 12.06
CA ASP A 110 -11.10 1.06 12.81
C ASP A 110 -9.65 0.96 12.28
N ILE A 111 -9.44 1.06 10.96
CA ILE A 111 -8.12 1.11 10.34
C ILE A 111 -7.39 2.37 10.81
N THR A 112 -8.01 3.54 10.73
CA THR A 112 -7.41 4.81 11.16
C THR A 112 -7.09 4.81 12.65
N ASP A 113 -8.01 4.30 13.48
CA ASP A 113 -7.88 4.24 14.93
C ASP A 113 -6.86 3.18 15.38
N LYS A 114 -6.65 2.11 14.61
CA LYS A 114 -5.67 1.04 14.88
C LYS A 114 -4.32 1.26 14.21
N GLN A 115 -4.24 2.05 13.14
CA GLN A 115 -3.00 2.49 12.50
C GLN A 115 -2.32 3.66 13.24
N LYS A 116 -2.64 3.87 14.52
CA LYS A 116 -1.93 4.83 15.39
C LYS A 116 -0.46 4.47 15.59
N TYR A 117 -0.11 3.19 15.45
CA TYR A 117 1.24 2.70 15.71
C TYR A 117 1.85 2.10 14.44
N VAL A 118 3.03 2.59 14.07
CA VAL A 118 3.85 1.98 13.02
C VAL A 118 4.70 0.88 13.67
N SER A 119 4.43 -0.38 13.32
CA SER A 119 5.27 -1.51 13.74
C SER A 119 6.47 -1.64 12.80
N MET A 120 7.67 -1.29 13.27
CA MET A 120 8.92 -1.47 12.54
C MET A 120 10.00 -2.11 13.42
N LYS A 121 11.03 -2.67 12.79
CA LYS A 121 12.20 -3.21 13.50
C LYS A 121 12.91 -2.08 14.24
N ARG A 122 13.35 -2.34 15.48
CA ARG A 122 13.98 -1.32 16.34
C ARG A 122 15.26 -0.76 15.70
N GLU A 123 16.01 -1.58 14.97
CA GLU A 123 17.24 -1.14 14.30
C GLU A 123 16.95 -0.08 13.22
N LEU A 124 15.93 -0.33 12.39
CA LEU A 124 15.51 0.63 11.35
C LEU A 124 14.93 1.91 11.96
N PHE A 125 14.16 1.77 13.05
CA PHE A 125 13.63 2.91 13.78
C PHE A 125 14.75 3.81 14.32
N GLN A 126 15.78 3.21 14.92
CA GLN A 126 16.93 3.93 15.46
C GLN A 126 17.70 4.67 14.36
N GLU A 127 17.89 4.06 13.18
CA GLU A 127 18.51 4.73 12.03
C GLU A 127 17.74 5.99 11.61
N LEU A 128 16.41 5.89 11.48
CA LEU A 128 15.54 7.02 11.14
C LEU A 128 15.55 8.12 12.20
N VAL A 129 15.51 7.75 13.48
CA VAL A 129 15.57 8.69 14.60
C VAL A 129 16.88 9.48 14.58
N VAL A 130 18.01 8.84 14.29
CA VAL A 130 19.31 9.52 14.20
C VAL A 130 19.29 10.56 13.08
N GLU A 131 18.80 10.21 11.89
CA GLU A 131 18.72 11.16 10.77
C GLU A 131 17.82 12.36 11.08
N VAL A 132 16.65 12.12 11.68
CA VAL A 132 15.74 13.19 12.09
C VAL A 132 16.37 14.09 13.17
N SER A 133 17.04 13.49 14.14
CA SER A 133 17.70 14.21 15.23
C SER A 133 18.89 15.04 14.72
N GLU A 134 19.67 14.53 13.77
CA GLU A 134 20.74 15.30 13.12
C GLU A 134 20.22 16.56 12.43
N LEU A 135 19.05 16.48 11.80
CA LEU A 135 18.47 17.61 11.06
C LEU A 135 17.74 18.61 11.96
N ARG A 136 17.11 18.14 13.04
CA ARG A 136 16.14 18.94 13.82
C ARG A 136 16.62 19.29 15.23
N CYS A 137 17.49 18.47 15.83
CA CYS A 137 17.90 18.63 17.22
C CYS A 137 19.33 19.17 17.37
N VAL A 138 20.22 18.91 16.39
CA VAL A 138 21.59 19.46 16.38
C VAL A 138 21.54 20.99 16.29
N GLY A 139 22.10 21.65 17.30
CA GLY A 139 22.10 23.11 17.40
C GLY A 139 20.72 23.72 17.65
N CYS A 140 19.70 22.95 18.07
CA CYS A 140 18.43 23.58 18.48
C CYS A 140 18.69 24.47 19.71
N LYS A 141 18.43 25.78 19.56
CA LYS A 141 18.45 26.78 20.65
C LYS A 141 17.06 27.32 20.99
N LYS A 142 16.02 26.78 20.35
CA LYS A 142 14.67 27.38 20.29
C LYS A 142 13.57 26.54 20.92
N CYS A 143 13.83 25.25 21.14
CA CYS A 143 12.81 24.27 21.47
C CYS A 143 12.54 24.32 22.99
N ASP A 144 11.35 24.75 23.39
CA ASP A 144 10.76 24.37 24.69
C ASP A 144 10.31 22.92 24.58
N TYR A 145 10.93 22.02 25.36
CA TYR A 145 10.72 20.58 25.19
C TYR A 145 9.26 20.19 25.45
N ASP A 146 8.54 20.89 26.33
CA ASP A 146 7.12 20.64 26.65
C ASP A 146 6.22 20.77 25.42
N ASN A 147 6.62 21.57 24.43
CA ASN A 147 5.86 21.81 23.20
C ASN A 147 6.52 21.20 21.95
N CYS A 148 7.56 20.38 22.12
CA CYS A 148 8.31 19.81 21.00
C CYS A 148 7.76 18.44 20.60
N GLU A 149 7.14 18.35 19.41
CA GLU A 149 6.60 17.10 18.86
C GLU A 149 7.65 15.99 18.73
N ILE A 150 8.92 16.34 18.46
CA ILE A 150 10.01 15.37 18.36
C ILE A 150 10.39 14.84 19.74
N TYR A 151 10.40 15.69 20.77
CA TYR A 151 10.66 15.25 22.14
C TYR A 151 9.62 14.23 22.57
N HIS A 152 8.32 14.56 22.45
CA HIS A 152 7.22 13.66 22.81
C HIS A 152 7.30 12.34 22.03
N ALA A 153 7.55 12.39 20.73
CA ALA A 153 7.66 11.19 19.91
C ALA A 153 8.84 10.28 20.30
N LEU A 154 9.96 10.85 20.77
CA LEU A 154 11.14 10.10 21.23
C LEU A 154 10.98 9.57 22.65
N ASP A 155 10.31 10.32 23.52
CA ASP A 155 10.00 9.92 24.90
C ASP A 155 8.97 8.78 24.92
N ASP A 156 7.92 8.87 24.10
CA ASP A 156 6.88 7.84 23.94
C ASP A 156 7.44 6.45 23.58
N VAL A 157 8.56 6.42 22.85
CA VAL A 157 9.24 5.19 22.42
C VAL A 157 10.44 4.82 23.29
N ASN A 158 10.60 5.50 24.44
CA ASN A 158 11.70 5.39 25.39
C ASN A 158 13.08 5.45 24.72
N MET A 159 13.32 6.46 23.89
CA MET A 159 14.66 6.71 23.36
C MET A 159 15.55 7.30 24.45
N ALA A 160 16.77 6.78 24.56
CA ALA A 160 17.76 7.28 25.49
C ALA A 160 18.09 8.75 25.20
N PHE A 161 18.21 9.55 26.26
CA PHE A 161 18.64 10.95 26.15
C PHE A 161 20.09 11.03 25.67
N VAL A 162 20.38 12.10 24.92
CA VAL A 162 21.70 12.32 24.33
C VAL A 162 22.59 13.07 25.31
N SER A 163 22.08 14.14 25.90
CA SER A 163 22.81 14.99 26.86
C SER A 163 21.85 15.84 27.68
N GLU A 164 22.24 16.17 28.91
CA GLU A 164 21.51 17.13 29.77
C GLU A 164 21.80 18.57 29.31
N GLU A 165 21.19 18.98 28.20
CA GLU A 165 21.19 20.37 27.75
C GLU A 165 20.04 21.14 28.41
N GLU A 166 20.25 22.43 28.69
CA GLU A 166 19.31 23.28 29.45
C GLU A 166 17.92 23.40 28.80
N ASN A 167 17.84 23.22 27.48
CA ASN A 167 16.60 23.43 26.72
C ASN A 167 15.85 22.14 26.36
N CYS A 168 16.56 21.03 26.13
CA CYS A 168 15.94 19.75 25.77
C CYS A 168 16.96 18.61 25.91
N PRO A 169 16.59 17.45 26.50
CA PRO A 169 17.50 16.31 26.68
C PRO A 169 17.92 15.58 25.37
N TYR A 170 17.29 15.92 24.25
CA TYR A 170 17.68 15.48 22.92
C TYR A 170 18.42 16.55 22.10
N ALA A 171 18.53 17.78 22.62
CA ALA A 171 19.35 18.81 21.97
C ALA A 171 20.83 18.45 22.12
N CYS A 172 21.60 18.72 21.07
CA CYS A 172 23.03 18.47 21.05
C CYS A 172 23.76 19.65 20.39
N ASP A 173 24.76 20.21 21.07
CA ASP A 173 25.69 21.19 20.50
C ASP A 173 26.99 20.49 20.10
N LEU A 174 27.22 20.34 18.80
CA LEU A 174 28.42 19.71 18.27
C LEU A 174 29.71 20.47 18.63
N ASN A 175 29.62 21.75 19.01
CA ASN A 175 30.79 22.51 19.45
C ASN A 175 31.26 22.13 20.87
N LYS A 176 30.44 21.40 21.63
CA LYS A 176 30.80 20.87 22.95
C LYS A 176 31.41 19.46 22.90
N MET A 177 31.47 18.84 21.72
CA MET A 177 32.07 17.50 21.58
C MET A 177 33.58 17.55 21.78
N THR A 178 34.11 16.56 22.49
CA THR A 178 35.56 16.35 22.59
C THR A 178 36.13 15.81 21.27
N ASP A 179 37.43 16.03 21.03
CA ASP A 179 38.13 15.55 19.82
C ASP A 179 38.01 14.02 19.62
N GLU A 180 37.92 13.26 20.72
CA GLU A 180 37.75 11.80 20.68
C GLU A 180 36.33 11.38 20.27
N GLU A 181 35.30 12.09 20.73
CA GLU A 181 33.91 11.84 20.34
C GLU A 181 33.67 12.23 18.88
N PHE A 182 34.29 13.33 18.43
CA PHE A 182 34.24 13.77 17.05
C PHE A 182 34.84 12.72 16.09
N LYS A 183 35.96 12.09 16.48
CA LYS A 183 36.55 10.96 15.74
C LYS A 183 35.59 9.78 15.65
N LYS A 184 34.96 9.37 16.76
CA LYS A 184 34.01 8.24 16.77
C LYS A 184 32.79 8.51 15.87
N VAL A 185 32.23 9.71 15.91
CA VAL A 185 31.09 10.10 15.06
C VAL A 185 31.49 10.14 13.58
N SER A 186 32.68 10.65 13.27
CA SER A 186 33.21 10.68 11.90
C SER A 186 33.43 9.27 11.34
N GLU A 187 33.94 8.34 12.15
CA GLU A 187 34.08 6.93 11.78
C GLU A 187 32.72 6.26 11.55
N LEU A 188 31.72 6.57 12.38
CA LEU A 188 30.36 6.05 12.22
C LEU A 188 29.70 6.55 10.94
N LYS A 189 29.82 7.86 10.64
CA LYS A 189 29.34 8.47 9.37
C LYS A 189 29.98 7.82 8.15
N ASN A 190 31.28 7.52 8.21
CA ASN A 190 31.98 6.83 7.11
C ASN A 190 31.49 5.39 6.94
N LYS A 191 31.24 4.65 8.03
CA LYS A 191 30.66 3.30 7.97
C LYS A 191 29.25 3.31 7.36
N LEU A 192 28.43 4.31 7.70
CA LEU A 192 27.07 4.46 7.16
C LEU A 192 27.07 4.86 5.69
N LYS A 193 27.93 5.81 5.27
CA LYS A 193 28.14 6.15 3.85
C LYS A 193 28.51 4.93 3.01
N ASN A 194 29.39 4.07 3.52
CA ASN A 194 29.83 2.86 2.81
C ASN A 194 28.76 1.77 2.69
N LYS A 195 27.70 1.81 3.51
CA LYS A 195 26.54 0.92 3.41
C LYS A 195 25.47 1.44 2.45
N ASN A 196 25.55 2.71 2.02
CA ASN A 196 24.60 3.30 1.10
C ASN A 196 24.87 2.77 -0.33
N ILE A 197 23.91 2.03 -0.88
CA ILE A 197 23.97 1.44 -2.23
C ILE A 197 24.13 2.47 -3.36
N PHE A 198 23.81 3.74 -3.10
CA PHE A 198 23.99 4.83 -4.08
C PHE A 198 25.38 5.49 -4.01
N PHE A 199 26.18 5.24 -2.97
CA PHE A 199 27.53 5.80 -2.84
C PHE A 199 28.60 5.01 -3.62
N LYS A 200 28.25 3.83 -4.15
CA LYS A 200 29.19 3.02 -4.94
C LYS A 200 29.44 3.57 -6.35
N ASP A 201 28.57 4.44 -6.85
CA ASP A 201 28.68 5.03 -8.19
C ASP A 201 28.66 6.57 -8.11
N GLY A 202 29.81 7.18 -7.80
CA GLY A 202 29.93 8.64 -7.88
C GLY A 202 30.95 9.22 -6.93
N GLY A 203 32.23 8.92 -7.17
CA GLY A 203 33.31 9.72 -6.60
C GLY A 203 33.15 11.17 -7.07
N ILE A 204 32.75 12.06 -6.16
CA ILE A 204 32.94 13.50 -6.36
C ILE A 204 34.45 13.72 -6.35
N LYS A 205 35.03 13.93 -7.52
CA LYS A 205 36.36 14.51 -7.65
C LYS A 205 36.27 15.93 -7.10
N SER A 206 36.94 16.17 -5.98
CA SER A 206 37.22 17.51 -5.48
C SER A 206 38.16 18.22 -6.45
N GLU A 207 37.69 19.31 -7.04
CA GLU A 207 38.54 20.45 -7.43
C GLU A 207 38.80 21.33 -6.20
#